data_AF-A0A6V7QUT0-F1
#
_entry.id   AF-A0A6V7QUT0-F1
#
_cell.length_a   1.000
_cell.length_b   1.000
_cell.length_c   1.000
_cell.angle_alpha   90.00
_cell.angle_beta   90.00
_cell.angle_gamma   90.00
#
_symmetry.space_group_name_H-M   'P 1'
#
loop_
_entity.id
_entity.type
_entity.pdbx_description
1 polymer ?
#
loop_
_entity_poly.entity_id
_entity_poly.type
_entity_poly.pdbx_seq_one_letter_code
_entity_poly.pdbx_strand_id
1 'polypeptide(L)'
;MQTLGLSHALSSIMWLCGPIAGFVVQPCVGLWSDRCRSPLGRRRPFILVGCVLICCAVIVIGYSSDIGYALGDTKEHCSVYRGPRWHAAIVYVLGFWLLDFSNNAVQGPARALMADLSVGHFGPNAANAIFCSGKWHEWFPFLQTAACCEACANLKGAFFIAVILLVFSLSVTMIFAREVPLLRATLARPMRRSAMKRE
;
A
#
# COMPACT_ATOMS: atom_id res chain seq x y z
N MET A 1 -1.68 -9.79 -17.16
CA MET A 1 -1.02 -8.72 -17.94
C MET A 1 -1.05 -9.02 -19.45
N GLN A 2 -0.71 -10.24 -19.90
CA GLN A 2 -0.85 -10.63 -21.32
C GLN A 2 -2.29 -10.55 -21.86
N THR A 3 -3.30 -10.70 -21.00
CA THR A 3 -4.73 -10.56 -21.36
C THR A 3 -5.18 -9.11 -21.61
N LEU A 4 -4.38 -8.10 -21.26
CA LEU A 4 -4.72 -6.68 -21.50
C LEU A 4 -4.11 -6.11 -22.80
N GLY A 5 -3.32 -6.88 -23.56
CA GLY A 5 -2.69 -6.38 -24.79
C GLY A 5 -1.65 -5.27 -24.56
N LEU A 6 -1.20 -5.08 -23.32
CA LEU A 6 -0.17 -4.09 -22.98
C LEU A 6 1.16 -4.47 -23.67
N SER A 7 1.72 -3.51 -24.41
CA SER A 7 3.02 -3.65 -25.08
C SER A 7 4.08 -4.18 -24.11
N HIS A 8 4.97 -5.04 -24.60
CA HIS A 8 6.07 -5.61 -23.83
C HIS A 8 6.91 -4.54 -23.10
N ALA A 9 6.97 -3.32 -23.67
CA ALA A 9 7.63 -2.16 -23.07
C ALA A 9 6.98 -1.68 -21.76
N LEU A 10 5.64 -1.68 -21.65
CA LEU A 10 4.94 -1.23 -20.45
C LEU A 10 5.14 -2.19 -19.27
N SER A 11 5.25 -3.49 -19.55
CA SER A 11 5.61 -4.48 -18.55
C SER A 11 7.00 -4.18 -17.97
N SER A 12 8.01 -3.94 -18.82
CA SER A 12 9.36 -3.59 -18.36
C SER A 12 9.39 -2.31 -17.50
N ILE A 13 8.59 -1.29 -17.85
CA ILE A 13 8.46 -0.06 -17.06
C ILE A 13 7.84 -0.35 -15.69
N MET A 14 6.81 -1.20 -15.60
CA MET A 14 6.24 -1.58 -14.30
C MET A 14 7.26 -2.26 -13.39
N TRP A 15 8.07 -3.18 -13.92
CA TRP A 15 9.09 -3.89 -13.13
C TRP A 15 10.25 -3.00 -12.68
N LEU A 16 10.55 -1.92 -13.41
CA LEU A 16 11.59 -0.97 -13.04
C LEU A 16 11.24 -0.18 -11.76
N CYS A 17 9.96 -0.07 -11.42
CA CYS A 17 9.55 0.74 -10.26
C CYS A 17 10.04 0.17 -8.92
N GLY A 18 10.20 -1.15 -8.80
CA GLY A 18 10.63 -1.80 -7.54
C GLY A 18 12.01 -1.33 -7.08
N PRO A 19 13.07 -1.45 -7.90
CA PRO A 19 14.39 -0.92 -7.59
C PRO A 19 14.41 0.61 -7.35
N ILE A 20 13.67 1.38 -8.15
CA ILE A 20 13.59 2.85 -8.00
C ILE A 20 12.92 3.20 -6.66
N ALA A 21 11.82 2.54 -6.31
CA ALA A 21 11.12 2.72 -5.05
C ALA A 21 12.00 2.35 -3.86
N GLY A 22 12.72 1.24 -3.93
CA GLY A 22 13.67 0.85 -2.90
C GLY A 22 14.77 1.89 -2.69
N PHE A 23 15.33 2.43 -3.77
CA PHE A 23 16.42 3.40 -3.70
C PHE A 23 15.97 4.78 -3.20
N VAL A 24 14.78 5.25 -3.59
CA VAL A 24 14.30 6.61 -3.28
C VAL A 24 13.49 6.65 -1.98
N VAL A 25 12.52 5.75 -1.81
CA VAL A 25 11.54 5.85 -0.73
C VAL A 25 12.16 5.52 0.62
N GLN A 26 13.02 4.49 0.69
CA GLN A 26 13.63 4.07 1.94
C GLN A 26 14.45 5.18 2.62
N PRO A 27 15.39 5.88 1.96
CA PRO A 27 16.14 6.97 2.60
C PRO A 27 15.26 8.19 2.91
N CYS A 28 14.32 8.55 2.03
CA CYS A 28 13.41 9.68 2.28
C CYS A 28 12.53 9.45 3.51
N VAL A 29 11.87 8.28 3.60
CA VAL A 29 11.01 7.93 4.73
C VAL A 29 11.83 7.78 6.01
N GLY A 30 13.04 7.22 5.93
CA GLY A 30 13.96 7.15 7.07
C GLY A 30 14.27 8.54 7.66
N LEU A 31 14.70 9.47 6.81
CA LEU A 31 15.08 10.82 7.24
C LEU A 31 13.89 11.62 7.80
N TRP A 32 12.71 11.47 7.21
CA TRP A 32 11.49 12.15 7.67
C TRP A 32 10.94 11.52 8.95
N SER A 33 11.03 10.19 9.07
CA SER A 33 10.64 9.45 10.28
C SER A 33 11.46 9.86 11.50
N ASP A 34 12.77 10.04 11.33
CA ASP A 34 13.66 10.43 12.43
C ASP A 34 13.41 11.84 12.96
N ARG A 35 12.84 12.74 12.15
CA ARG A 35 12.53 14.13 12.56
C ARG A 35 11.08 14.34 13.01
N CYS A 36 10.24 13.30 12.96
CA CYS A 36 8.81 13.45 13.26
C CYS A 36 8.54 13.60 14.77
N ARG A 37 7.88 14.69 15.17
CA ARG A 37 7.49 14.97 16.57
C ARG A 37 6.02 14.70 16.85
N SER A 38 5.38 13.80 16.11
CA SER A 38 3.94 13.56 16.25
C SER A 38 3.57 13.00 17.65
N PRO A 39 2.38 13.33 18.19
CA PRO A 39 1.90 12.76 19.45
C PRO A 39 1.55 11.27 19.34
N LEU A 40 1.46 10.72 18.11
CA LEU A 40 1.18 9.31 17.83
C LEU A 40 2.43 8.41 17.93
N GLY A 41 3.62 8.98 18.16
CA GLY A 41 4.89 8.27 18.15
C GLY A 41 5.77 8.66 16.96
N ARG A 42 6.92 8.00 16.82
CA ARG A 42 7.90 8.31 15.76
C ARG A 42 7.56 7.59 14.46
N ARG A 43 7.16 6.32 14.52
CA ARG A 43 7.03 5.47 13.32
C ARG A 43 5.58 5.28 12.87
N ARG A 44 4.63 5.30 13.81
CA ARG A 44 3.19 5.18 13.54
C ARG A 44 2.60 6.14 12.48
N PRO A 45 2.88 7.46 12.48
CA PRO A 45 2.29 8.34 11.49
C PRO A 45 2.69 7.97 10.06
N PHE A 46 3.91 7.44 9.85
CA PHE A 46 4.37 6.99 8.53
C PHE A 46 3.68 5.70 8.09
N ILE A 47 3.45 4.76 9.01
CA ILE A 47 2.69 3.54 8.74
C ILE A 47 1.25 3.90 8.36
N LEU A 48 0.59 4.79 9.13
CA LEU A 48 -0.77 5.26 8.84
C LEU A 48 -0.86 5.91 7.46
N VAL A 49 -0.01 6.90 7.19
CA VAL A 49 -0.01 7.63 5.91
C VAL A 49 0.27 6.66 4.75
N GLY A 50 1.25 5.77 4.91
CA GLY A 50 1.58 4.79 3.88
C GLY A 50 0.43 3.79 3.64
N CYS A 51 -0.24 3.31 4.69
CA CYS A 51 -1.41 2.44 4.54
C CYS A 51 -2.61 3.14 3.87
N VAL A 52 -2.85 4.42 4.17
CA VAL A 52 -3.86 5.22 3.47
C VAL A 52 -3.52 5.36 1.99
N LEU A 53 -2.25 5.65 1.67
CA LEU A 53 -1.79 5.72 0.28
C LEU A 53 -1.92 4.37 -0.45
N ILE A 54 -1.64 3.24 0.22
CA ILE A 54 -1.88 1.89 -0.31
C ILE A 54 -3.36 1.70 -0.62
N CYS A 55 -4.28 2.04 0.30
CA CYS A 55 -5.72 1.95 0.05
C CYS A 55 -6.14 2.77 -1.17
N CYS A 56 -5.69 4.03 -1.27
CA CYS A 56 -5.98 4.89 -2.41
C CYS A 56 -5.44 4.30 -3.72
N ALA A 57 -4.20 3.80 -3.72
CA ALA A 57 -3.58 3.21 -4.90
C ALA A 57 -4.34 1.96 -5.38
N VAL A 58 -4.70 1.07 -4.46
CA VAL A 58 -5.48 -0.15 -4.76
C VAL A 58 -6.85 0.20 -5.37
N ILE A 59 -7.53 1.23 -4.86
CA ILE A 59 -8.80 1.71 -5.42
C ILE A 59 -8.59 2.25 -6.84
N VAL A 60 -7.57 3.09 -7.06
CA VAL A 60 -7.26 3.63 -8.39
C VAL A 60 -6.96 2.52 -9.40
N ILE A 61 -6.21 1.49 -8.99
CA ILE A 61 -5.92 0.32 -9.83
C ILE A 61 -7.21 -0.45 -10.15
N GLY A 62 -8.04 -0.71 -9.14
CA GLY A 62 -9.31 -1.44 -9.30
C GLY A 62 -10.32 -0.73 -10.21
N TYR A 63 -10.38 0.60 -10.14
CA TYR A 63 -11.27 1.43 -10.97
C TYR A 63 -10.62 1.98 -12.23
N SER A 64 -9.38 1.59 -12.55
CA SER A 64 -8.65 2.05 -13.74
C SER A 64 -9.44 1.90 -15.04
N SER A 65 -10.23 0.82 -15.17
CA SER A 65 -11.07 0.57 -16.34
C SER A 65 -12.28 1.52 -16.44
N ASP A 66 -12.93 1.86 -15.32
CA ASP A 66 -14.02 2.83 -15.30
C ASP A 66 -13.50 4.25 -15.51
N ILE A 67 -12.33 4.57 -14.93
CA ILE A 67 -11.68 5.87 -15.11
C ILE A 67 -11.27 6.05 -16.59
N GLY A 68 -10.69 5.03 -17.22
CA GLY A 68 -10.35 5.06 -18.64
C GLY A 68 -11.58 5.19 -19.55
N TYR A 69 -12.69 4.52 -19.19
CA TYR A 69 -13.97 4.68 -19.88
C TYR A 69 -14.49 6.12 -19.76
N ALA A 70 -14.45 6.71 -18.56
CA ALA A 70 -14.84 8.10 -18.31
C ALA A 70 -13.94 9.12 -19.04
N LEU A 71 -12.65 8.80 -19.23
CA LEU A 71 -11.68 9.58 -19.99
C LEU A 71 -11.83 9.44 -21.52
N GLY A 72 -12.76 8.60 -21.99
CA GLY A 72 -13.10 8.48 -23.40
C GLY A 72 -12.35 7.41 -24.17
N ASP A 73 -11.80 6.37 -23.50
CA ASP A 73 -11.20 5.24 -24.20
C ASP A 73 -12.21 4.56 -25.15
N THR A 74 -13.47 4.39 -24.72
CA THR A 74 -14.51 3.69 -25.49
C THR A 74 -15.90 4.22 -25.11
N LYS A 75 -16.87 4.18 -26.04
CA LYS A 75 -18.31 4.38 -25.71
C LYS A 75 -19.10 3.08 -25.72
N GLU A 76 -18.54 2.03 -26.31
CA GLU A 76 -19.19 0.73 -26.42
C GLU A 76 -19.03 -0.13 -25.16
N HIS A 77 -19.97 -1.06 -24.98
CA HIS A 77 -19.97 -2.02 -23.88
C HIS A 77 -18.72 -2.91 -23.89
N CYS A 78 -18.24 -3.25 -22.70
CA CYS A 78 -17.00 -4.01 -22.49
C CYS A 78 -16.99 -5.42 -23.13
N SER A 79 -18.15 -5.99 -23.51
CA SER A 79 -18.23 -7.26 -24.23
C SER A 79 -17.96 -7.15 -25.73
N VAL A 80 -18.14 -5.97 -26.32
CA VAL A 80 -18.06 -5.72 -27.76
C VAL A 80 -16.71 -5.11 -28.13
N TYR A 81 -16.21 -4.16 -27.33
CA TYR A 81 -14.96 -3.47 -27.62
C TYR A 81 -13.72 -4.21 -27.06
N ARG A 82 -12.85 -4.69 -27.96
CA ARG A 82 -11.54 -5.32 -27.65
C ARG A 82 -10.32 -4.50 -28.12
N GLY A 83 -10.47 -3.19 -28.30
CA GLY A 83 -9.35 -2.30 -28.67
C GLY A 83 -8.45 -1.92 -27.48
N PRO A 84 -7.28 -1.31 -27.75
CA PRO A 84 -6.35 -0.86 -26.71
C PRO A 84 -6.91 0.34 -25.94
N ARG A 85 -7.03 0.19 -24.61
CA ARG A 85 -7.52 1.25 -23.68
C ARG A 85 -6.34 1.97 -23.04
N TRP A 86 -5.80 2.96 -23.74
CA TRP A 86 -4.56 3.63 -23.35
C TRP A 86 -4.73 4.48 -22.08
N HIS A 87 -5.89 5.13 -21.86
CA HIS A 87 -6.10 5.90 -20.64
C HIS A 87 -6.24 5.00 -19.42
N ALA A 88 -7.01 3.91 -19.51
CA ALA A 88 -7.08 2.88 -18.47
C ALA A 88 -5.70 2.29 -18.15
N ALA A 89 -4.88 2.03 -19.18
CA ALA A 89 -3.53 1.51 -19.03
C ALA A 89 -2.61 2.49 -18.28
N ILE A 90 -2.64 3.78 -18.62
CA ILE A 90 -1.83 4.80 -17.94
C ILE A 90 -2.24 4.93 -16.48
N VAL A 91 -3.55 5.01 -16.20
CA VAL A 91 -4.07 5.08 -14.82
C VAL A 91 -3.65 3.84 -14.01
N TYR A 92 -3.71 2.66 -14.61
CA TYR A 92 -3.26 1.42 -13.98
C TYR A 92 -1.75 1.47 -13.66
N VAL A 93 -0.90 1.88 -14.60
CA VAL A 93 0.56 1.97 -14.40
C VAL A 93 0.91 2.97 -13.32
N LEU A 94 0.29 4.15 -13.32
CA LEU A 94 0.51 5.17 -12.29
C LEU A 94 0.05 4.69 -10.91
N GLY A 95 -1.11 4.04 -10.85
CA GLY A 95 -1.62 3.44 -9.61
C GLY A 95 -0.70 2.34 -9.07
N PHE A 96 -0.17 1.48 -9.96
CA PHE A 96 0.77 0.42 -9.60
C PHE A 96 2.08 0.99 -9.03
N TRP A 97 2.65 2.02 -9.66
CA TRP A 97 3.84 2.69 -9.15
C TRP A 97 3.60 3.33 -7.78
N LEU A 98 2.45 3.99 -7.59
CA LEU A 98 2.07 4.57 -6.30
C LEU A 98 1.94 3.49 -5.21
N LEU A 99 1.33 2.34 -5.55
CA LEU A 99 1.20 1.21 -4.64
C LEU A 99 2.58 0.70 -4.22
N ASP A 100 3.50 0.52 -5.17
CA ASP A 100 4.85 0.04 -4.88
C ASP A 100 5.68 1.03 -4.08
N PHE A 101 5.60 2.33 -4.37
CA PHE A 101 6.23 3.35 -3.53
C PHE A 101 5.68 3.32 -2.10
N SER A 102 4.35 3.21 -1.95
CA SER A 102 3.70 3.20 -0.63
C SER A 102 4.04 1.93 0.16
N ASN A 103 4.07 0.77 -0.49
CA ASN A 103 4.53 -0.48 0.12
C ASN A 103 5.98 -0.38 0.61
N ASN A 104 6.87 0.18 -0.20
CA ASN A 104 8.26 0.40 0.19
C ASN A 104 8.41 1.37 1.37
N ALA A 105 7.52 2.37 1.47
CA ALA A 105 7.48 3.31 2.60
C ALA A 105 7.06 2.63 3.91
N VAL A 106 6.08 1.72 3.87
CA VAL A 106 5.53 1.05 5.05
C VAL A 106 6.42 -0.12 5.50
N GLN A 107 7.14 -0.77 4.57
CA GLN A 107 7.89 -2.00 4.85
C GLN A 107 8.97 -1.83 5.94
N GLY A 108 9.72 -0.73 5.89
CA GLY A 108 10.80 -0.45 6.86
C GLY A 108 10.28 -0.23 8.29
N PRO A 109 9.38 0.74 8.50
CA PRO A 109 8.76 0.99 9.80
C PRO A 109 7.99 -0.20 10.37
N ALA A 110 7.26 -0.94 9.53
CA ALA A 110 6.52 -2.13 9.96
C ALA A 110 7.47 -3.23 10.44
N ARG A 111 8.58 -3.49 9.72
CA ARG A 111 9.60 -4.46 10.14
C ARG A 111 10.26 -4.07 11.46
N ALA A 112 10.59 -2.79 11.61
CA ALA A 112 11.21 -2.30 12.84
C ALA A 112 10.23 -2.33 14.03
N LEU A 113 8.94 -2.02 13.80
CA LEU A 113 7.90 -2.14 14.82
C LEU A 113 7.67 -3.60 15.23
N MET A 114 7.64 -4.54 14.27
CA MET A 114 7.55 -5.97 14.59
C MET A 114 8.73 -6.43 15.43
N ALA A 115 9.96 -6.02 15.09
CA ALA A 115 11.16 -6.35 15.87
C ALA A 115 11.12 -5.76 17.30
N ASP A 116 10.57 -4.56 17.46
CA ASP A 116 10.43 -3.90 18.77
C ASP A 116 9.33 -4.55 19.65
N LEU A 117 8.32 -5.19 19.04
CA LEU A 117 7.25 -5.91 19.75
C LEU A 117 7.59 -7.38 20.03
N SER A 118 8.42 -8.02 19.19
CA SER A 118 8.83 -9.41 19.35
C SER A 118 10.06 -9.53 20.26
N VAL A 119 9.85 -9.47 21.57
CA VAL A 119 10.83 -10.00 22.53
C VAL A 119 10.71 -11.54 22.52
N GLY A 120 11.36 -12.18 21.56
CA GLY A 120 11.50 -13.64 21.48
C GLY A 120 10.50 -14.36 20.55
N HIS A 121 11.07 -15.13 19.62
CA HIS A 121 10.49 -16.23 18.85
C HIS A 121 9.08 -16.03 18.28
N PHE A 122 8.94 -15.58 17.02
CA PHE A 122 8.00 -16.13 16.01
C PHE A 122 8.30 -15.44 14.65
N GLY A 123 8.58 -16.22 13.61
CA GLY A 123 8.89 -15.75 12.25
C GLY A 123 7.64 -15.59 11.36
N PRO A 124 7.66 -14.71 10.33
CA PRO A 124 6.46 -14.36 9.56
C PRO A 124 6.21 -15.34 8.40
N ASN A 125 5.35 -16.35 8.59
CA ASN A 125 4.95 -17.28 7.51
C ASN A 125 3.47 -17.74 7.57
N ALA A 126 2.53 -16.86 7.88
CA ALA A 126 1.10 -17.21 7.91
C ALA A 126 0.17 -16.38 6.98
N ALA A 127 0.67 -15.34 6.31
CA ALA A 127 -0.20 -14.38 5.58
C ALA A 127 -0.41 -14.67 4.08
N ASN A 128 0.44 -15.47 3.43
CA ASN A 128 0.42 -15.65 1.97
C ASN A 128 -0.64 -16.66 1.46
N ALA A 129 -1.35 -17.38 2.34
CA ALA A 129 -2.26 -18.46 1.93
C ALA A 129 -3.70 -18.00 1.61
N ILE A 130 -4.11 -16.80 2.01
CA ILE A 130 -5.53 -16.39 1.94
C ILE A 130 -5.92 -15.83 0.55
N PHE A 131 -4.95 -15.41 -0.27
CA PHE A 131 -5.23 -14.63 -1.49
C PHE A 131 -5.50 -15.46 -2.75
N CYS A 132 -5.35 -16.79 -2.72
CA CYS A 132 -5.28 -17.61 -3.94
C CYS A 132 -6.56 -18.40 -4.32
N SER A 133 -7.70 -18.24 -3.65
CA SER A 133 -8.82 -19.20 -3.84
C SER A 133 -10.23 -18.63 -3.66
N GLY A 134 -10.64 -17.63 -4.45
CA GLY A 134 -12.03 -17.13 -4.42
C GLY A 134 -12.58 -16.77 -5.80
N LYS A 135 -13.76 -17.30 -6.14
CA LYS A 135 -14.60 -16.80 -7.25
C LYS A 135 -15.38 -15.58 -6.75
N TRP A 136 -14.73 -14.43 -6.72
CA TRP A 136 -15.24 -13.22 -6.06
C TRP A 136 -16.50 -12.61 -6.73
N HIS A 137 -16.76 -12.90 -8.02
CA HIS A 137 -17.91 -12.38 -8.76
C HIS A 137 -19.26 -12.91 -8.26
N GLU A 138 -19.30 -14.07 -7.59
CA GLU A 138 -20.55 -14.63 -7.06
C GLU A 138 -20.98 -13.95 -5.75
N TRP A 139 -20.02 -13.41 -5.00
CA TRP A 139 -20.28 -12.81 -3.68
C TRP A 139 -20.64 -11.32 -3.75
N PHE A 140 -20.21 -10.60 -4.81
CA PHE A 140 -20.44 -9.15 -4.93
C PHE A 140 -20.89 -8.72 -6.34
N PRO A 141 -22.16 -8.94 -6.70
CA PRO A 141 -22.69 -8.57 -8.02
C PRO A 141 -22.74 -7.06 -8.27
N PHE A 142 -22.68 -6.21 -7.22
CA PHE A 142 -22.72 -4.75 -7.35
C PHE A 142 -21.44 -4.12 -7.94
N LEU A 143 -20.32 -4.86 -8.02
CA LEU A 143 -19.07 -4.36 -8.61
C LEU A 143 -19.04 -4.47 -10.14
N GLN A 144 -20.06 -5.09 -10.75
CA GLN A 144 -20.18 -5.21 -12.19
C GLN A 144 -20.76 -3.91 -12.77
N THR A 145 -19.94 -3.20 -13.55
CA THR A 145 -20.33 -1.96 -14.24
C THR A 145 -20.27 -2.16 -15.76
N ALA A 146 -20.95 -1.30 -16.54
CA ALA A 146 -20.98 -1.40 -18.00
C ALA A 146 -19.59 -1.36 -18.67
N ALA A 147 -18.58 -0.82 -17.96
CA ALA A 147 -17.19 -0.72 -18.39
C ALA A 147 -16.31 -1.94 -17.99
N CYS A 148 -16.80 -2.84 -17.13
CA CYS A 148 -16.01 -3.85 -16.42
C CYS A 148 -16.76 -5.21 -16.35
N CYS A 149 -16.35 -6.18 -17.17
CA CYS A 149 -16.90 -7.53 -17.19
C CYS A 149 -16.35 -8.42 -16.05
N GLU A 150 -16.82 -9.67 -15.97
CA GLU A 150 -16.58 -10.68 -14.92
C GLU A 150 -15.12 -10.78 -14.40
N ALA A 151 -14.13 -10.78 -15.30
CA ALA A 151 -12.71 -10.82 -14.91
C ALA A 151 -12.25 -9.54 -14.18
N CYS A 152 -12.76 -8.37 -14.58
CA CYS A 152 -12.49 -7.08 -13.95
C CYS A 152 -13.27 -6.92 -12.62
N ALA A 153 -14.50 -7.43 -12.55
CA ALA A 153 -15.29 -7.46 -11.32
C ALA A 153 -14.66 -8.35 -10.24
N ASN A 154 -14.13 -9.52 -10.61
CA ASN A 154 -13.36 -10.40 -9.72
C ASN A 154 -12.14 -9.68 -9.11
N LEU A 155 -11.40 -8.93 -9.93
CA LEU A 155 -10.22 -8.20 -9.49
C LEU A 155 -10.58 -7.06 -8.53
N LYS A 156 -11.63 -6.30 -8.83
CA LYS A 156 -12.14 -5.27 -7.91
C LYS A 156 -12.61 -5.87 -6.57
N GLY A 157 -13.27 -7.03 -6.60
CA GLY A 157 -13.69 -7.75 -5.40
C GLY A 157 -12.50 -8.15 -4.52
N ALA A 158 -11.45 -8.70 -5.12
CA ALA A 158 -10.21 -9.04 -4.42
C ALA A 158 -9.54 -7.80 -3.79
N PHE A 159 -9.50 -6.68 -4.52
CA PHE A 159 -8.94 -5.43 -4.01
C PHE A 159 -9.77 -4.82 -2.86
N PHE A 160 -11.09 -4.92 -2.93
CA PHE A 160 -11.98 -4.45 -1.86
C PHE A 160 -11.73 -5.21 -0.55
N ILE A 161 -11.59 -6.54 -0.62
CA ILE A 161 -11.25 -7.36 0.55
C ILE A 161 -9.84 -7.03 1.05
N ALA A 162 -8.87 -6.85 0.15
CA ALA A 162 -7.51 -6.46 0.53
C ALA A 162 -7.52 -5.15 1.34
N VAL A 163 -8.31 -4.15 0.93
CA VAL A 163 -8.48 -2.88 1.65
C VAL A 163 -9.11 -3.10 3.03
N ILE A 164 -10.16 -3.91 3.14
CA ILE A 164 -10.80 -4.22 4.43
C ILE A 164 -9.80 -4.88 5.39
N LEU A 165 -9.08 -5.90 4.92
CA LEU A 165 -8.07 -6.60 5.73
C LEU A 165 -6.93 -5.67 6.15
N LEU A 166 -6.49 -4.78 5.25
CA LEU A 166 -5.44 -3.81 5.55
C LEU A 166 -5.89 -2.77 6.56
N VAL A 167 -7.11 -2.24 6.45
CA VAL A 167 -7.70 -1.30 7.41
C VAL A 167 -7.89 -1.97 8.78
N PHE A 168 -8.37 -3.21 8.81
CA PHE A 168 -8.51 -3.97 10.05
C PHE A 168 -7.17 -4.19 10.73
N SER A 169 -6.17 -4.69 10.00
CA SER A 169 -4.81 -4.91 10.50
C SER A 169 -4.14 -3.62 10.99
N LEU A 170 -4.33 -2.52 10.25
CA LEU A 170 -3.85 -1.18 10.64
C LEU A 170 -4.51 -0.71 11.93
N SER A 171 -5.83 -0.90 12.05
CA SER A 171 -6.58 -0.51 13.25
C SER A 171 -6.09 -1.28 14.47
N VAL A 172 -5.90 -2.61 14.34
CA VAL A 172 -5.30 -3.46 15.39
C VAL A 172 -3.90 -2.93 15.75
N THR A 173 -3.03 -2.68 14.77
CA THR A 173 -1.69 -2.15 15.00
C THR A 173 -1.71 -0.82 15.75
N MET A 174 -2.63 0.09 15.37
CA MET A 174 -2.78 1.39 16.02
C MET A 174 -3.29 1.29 17.45
N ILE A 175 -4.14 0.32 17.77
CA ILE A 175 -4.69 0.13 19.12
C ILE A 175 -3.63 -0.50 20.04
N PHE A 176 -2.98 -1.57 19.59
CA PHE A 176 -2.11 -2.39 20.45
C PHE A 176 -0.66 -1.90 20.53
N ALA A 177 -0.08 -1.37 19.45
CA ALA A 177 1.36 -1.08 19.39
C ALA A 177 1.71 0.30 19.98
N ARG A 178 1.53 0.54 21.29
CA ARG A 178 1.76 1.86 21.90
C ARG A 178 3.24 2.31 21.92
N GLU A 179 3.62 3.19 21.00
CA GLU A 179 4.91 3.91 20.99
C GLU A 179 4.91 5.17 21.89
N VAL A 180 6.06 5.46 22.51
CA VAL A 180 6.30 6.68 23.28
C VAL A 180 6.73 7.83 22.35
N PRO A 181 6.12 9.03 22.43
CA PRO A 181 6.52 10.17 21.60
C PRO A 181 7.94 10.66 21.88
N LEU A 182 8.67 11.05 20.83
CA LEU A 182 10.05 11.58 20.91
C LEU A 182 10.20 12.78 21.87
N LEU A 183 9.20 13.67 21.89
CA LEU A 183 9.19 14.83 22.78
C LEU A 183 9.18 14.39 24.25
N ARG A 184 8.42 13.34 24.58
CA ARG A 184 8.33 12.79 25.94
C ARG A 184 9.62 12.06 26.32
N ALA A 185 10.25 11.36 25.39
CA ALA A 185 11.55 10.71 25.62
C ALA A 185 12.69 11.72 25.84
N THR A 186 12.65 12.88 25.18
CA THR A 186 13.63 13.96 25.36
C THR A 186 13.46 14.64 26.72
N LEU A 187 12.21 14.91 27.13
CA LEU A 187 11.89 15.50 28.43
C LEU A 187 12.12 14.51 29.60
N ALA A 188 11.97 13.20 29.36
CA ALA A 188 12.24 12.15 30.33
C ALA A 188 13.74 11.80 30.49
N ARG A 189 14.64 12.50 29.78
CA ARG A 189 16.07 12.57 30.12
C ARG A 189 16.32 13.83 30.99
N PRO A 190 15.96 13.87 32.27
CA PRO A 190 16.49 14.91 33.14
C PRO A 190 17.99 14.62 33.36
N MET A 191 18.84 15.59 33.02
CA MET A 191 20.13 15.91 33.67
C MET A 191 21.13 14.79 34.05
N ARG A 192 21.05 13.56 33.52
CA ARG A 192 22.06 12.51 33.85
C ARG A 192 23.47 12.82 33.33
N ARG A 193 23.63 13.88 32.52
CA ARG A 193 24.95 14.38 32.09
C ARG A 193 25.64 15.29 33.11
N SER A 194 24.97 15.73 34.18
CA SER A 194 25.61 16.57 35.22
C SER A 194 26.27 15.75 36.33
N ALA A 195 26.08 14.42 36.36
CA ALA A 195 26.69 13.52 37.36
C ALA A 195 27.94 12.77 36.85
N MET A 196 28.36 12.98 35.60
CA MET A 196 29.59 12.42 35.03
C MET A 196 30.63 13.53 34.81
N LYS A 197 30.82 14.34 35.85
CA LYS A 197 31.90 15.34 36.01
C LYS A 197 32.17 15.47 37.51
N ARG A 198 32.64 14.39 38.12
CA ARG A 198 33.32 14.32 39.42
C ARG A 198 33.67 12.87 39.64
N GLU A 199 34.89 12.52 39.25
CA GLU A 199 35.87 11.65 39.92
C GLU A 199 37.01 11.37 38.94
#